data_AF-A0A6V7HZT9-F1
#
_entry.id   AF-A0A6V7HZT9-F1
#
_cell.length_a   1.000
_cell.length_b   1.000
_cell.length_c   1.000
_cell.angle_alpha   90.00
_cell.angle_beta   90.00
_cell.angle_gamma   90.00
#
_symmetry.space_group_name_H-M   'P 1'
#
loop_
_entity.id
_entity.type
_entity.pdbx_description
1 polymer ?
#
loop_
_entity_poly.entity_id
_entity_poly.type
_entity_poly.pdbx_seq_one_letter_code
_entity_poly.pdbx_strand_id
1 'polypeptide(L)'
;SVQSSFSAKMVVERDAECYNMNHAKRGKCVVFNHEIFDTGFEARDGSTIDAKRIEKTFTNLGFEVEVLDNLEHSQVMKKIKK
;
A
#
# COMPACT_ATOMS: atom_id res chain seq x y z
N SER A 1 -4.42 -34.90 -12.03
CA SER A 1 -4.42 -33.44 -12.23
C SER A 1 -3.70 -32.80 -11.07
N VAL A 2 -2.48 -32.32 -11.27
CA VAL A 2 -1.61 -31.84 -10.17
C VAL A 2 -2.02 -30.42 -9.81
N GLN A 3 -2.59 -30.22 -8.62
CA GLN A 3 -2.83 -28.89 -8.05
C GLN A 3 -1.47 -28.29 -7.68
N SER A 4 -1.03 -27.28 -8.44
CA SER A 4 0.13 -26.46 -8.11
C SER A 4 -0.21 -25.61 -6.89
N SER A 5 0.29 -26.02 -5.72
CA SER A 5 0.26 -25.20 -4.52
C SER A 5 1.32 -24.09 -4.66
N PHE A 6 0.88 -22.86 -4.92
CA PHE A 6 1.76 -21.70 -4.79
C PHE A 6 2.09 -21.50 -3.30
N SER A 7 3.18 -22.09 -2.83
CA SER A 7 3.75 -21.77 -1.53
C SER A 7 4.69 -20.57 -1.69
N ALA A 8 4.32 -19.42 -1.12
CA ALA A 8 5.28 -18.35 -0.92
C ALA A 8 6.44 -18.87 -0.05
N LYS A 9 7.69 -18.70 -0.49
CA LYS A 9 8.85 -18.96 0.37
C LYS A 9 8.91 -17.88 1.44
N MET A 10 8.42 -18.19 2.63
CA MET A 10 8.60 -17.36 3.81
C MET A 10 10.09 -17.40 4.21
N VAL A 11 10.74 -16.24 4.30
CA VAL A 11 12.18 -16.10 4.65
C VAL A 11 12.39 -16.09 6.18
N VAL A 12 11.31 -16.30 6.92
CA VAL A 12 11.25 -16.20 8.37
C VAL A 12 10.84 -17.57 8.92
N GLU A 13 11.50 -18.03 9.97
CA GLU A 13 11.11 -19.25 10.68
C GLU A 13 9.68 -19.14 11.20
N ARG A 14 8.97 -20.27 11.26
CA ARG A 14 7.56 -20.32 11.65
C ARG A 14 7.28 -19.68 13.01
N ASP A 15 8.26 -19.73 13.91
CA ASP A 15 8.17 -19.25 15.30
C ASP A 15 9.06 -18.04 15.56
N ALA A 16 9.50 -17.33 14.52
CA ALA A 16 10.31 -16.14 14.71
C ALA A 16 9.51 -15.04 15.44
N GLU A 17 10.10 -14.47 16.49
CA GLU A 17 9.50 -13.36 17.23
C GLU A 17 9.39 -12.08 16.39
N CYS A 18 10.24 -11.95 15.36
CA CYS A 18 10.33 -10.77 14.51
C CYS A 18 10.33 -11.14 13.02
N TYR A 19 9.68 -10.29 12.21
CA TYR A 19 9.78 -10.38 10.75
C TYR A 19 11.21 -10.04 10.27
N ASN A 20 11.71 -10.78 9.28
CA ASN A 20 12.98 -10.46 8.64
C ASN A 20 12.84 -9.18 7.80
N MET A 21 13.45 -8.12 8.30
CA MET A 21 13.43 -6.77 7.74
C MET A 21 14.73 -6.44 6.98
N ASN A 22 15.56 -7.42 6.61
CA ASN A 22 16.83 -7.16 5.91
C ASN A 22 16.75 -7.29 4.38
N HIS A 23 15.53 -7.30 3.82
CA HIS A 23 15.34 -7.37 2.36
C HIS A 23 15.73 -6.06 1.66
N ALA A 24 16.44 -6.18 0.52
CA ALA A 24 16.91 -5.04 -0.29
C ALA A 24 15.76 -4.15 -0.83
N LYS A 25 14.55 -4.71 -0.96
CA LYS A 25 13.31 -3.95 -1.19
C LYS A 25 12.34 -4.30 -0.06
N ARG A 26 11.83 -3.27 0.63
CA ARG A 26 10.91 -3.45 1.77
C ARG A 26 9.52 -3.95 1.34
N GLY A 27 9.16 -3.68 0.09
CA GLY A 27 7.86 -4.00 -0.49
C GLY A 27 7.23 -2.77 -1.15
N LYS A 28 5.97 -2.90 -1.54
CA LYS A 28 5.19 -1.82 -2.14
C LYS A 28 4.24 -1.20 -1.11
N CYS A 29 4.17 0.12 -1.04
CA CYS A 29 3.20 0.87 -0.25
C CYS A 29 2.25 1.57 -1.21
N VAL A 30 0.94 1.33 -1.10
CA VAL A 30 -0.07 2.01 -1.92
C VAL A 30 -0.90 2.89 -1.00
N VAL A 31 -0.94 4.19 -1.29
CA VAL A 31 -1.66 5.19 -0.50
C VAL A 31 -2.85 5.66 -1.33
N PHE A 32 -4.06 5.37 -0.88
CA PHE A 32 -5.28 5.91 -1.47
C PHE A 32 -5.68 7.18 -0.71
N ASN A 33 -5.50 8.32 -1.35
CA ASN A 33 -5.89 9.60 -0.77
C ASN A 33 -7.20 10.06 -1.41
N HIS A 34 -8.18 10.46 -0.60
CA HIS A 34 -9.46 11.01 -1.06
C HIS A 34 -9.62 12.38 -0.40
N GLU A 35 -9.30 13.42 -1.16
CA GLU A 35 -9.40 14.82 -0.76
C GLU A 35 -10.73 15.43 -1.23
N ILE A 36 -11.19 15.06 -2.42
CA ILE A 36 -12.40 15.59 -3.06
C ILE A 36 -13.48 14.50 -3.11
N PHE A 37 -14.73 14.87 -2.79
CA PHE A 37 -15.88 13.97 -2.83
C PHE A 37 -16.98 14.52 -3.74
N ASP A 38 -17.33 13.77 -4.79
CA ASP A 38 -18.40 14.16 -5.73
C ASP A 38 -19.81 14.06 -5.13
N THR A 39 -19.94 13.55 -3.91
CA THR A 39 -21.22 13.37 -3.20
C THR A 39 -21.66 14.62 -2.43
N GLY A 40 -20.97 15.75 -2.60
CA GLY A 40 -21.29 17.02 -1.93
C GLY A 40 -20.82 17.11 -0.47
N PHE A 41 -19.90 16.23 -0.05
CA PHE A 41 -19.19 16.42 1.21
C PHE A 41 -18.10 17.48 1.03
N GLU A 42 -17.78 18.18 2.12
CA GLU A 42 -16.66 19.10 2.16
C GLU A 42 -15.33 18.40 1.80
N ALA A 43 -14.46 19.13 1.13
CA ALA A 43 -13.12 18.64 0.81
C ALA A 43 -12.33 18.39 2.10
N ARG A 44 -11.49 17.35 2.10
CA ARG A 44 -10.54 17.05 3.18
C ARG A 44 -9.25 17.82 2.98
N ASP A 45 -9.38 19.15 3.02
CA ASP A 45 -8.27 20.07 2.81
C ASP A 45 -7.06 19.71 3.68
N GLY A 46 -5.92 19.50 3.03
CA GLY A 46 -4.68 19.14 3.71
C GLY A 46 -4.37 17.64 3.71
N SER A 47 -5.31 16.79 3.29
CA SER A 47 -5.05 15.35 3.12
C SER A 47 -3.96 15.09 2.07
N THR A 48 -3.81 15.96 1.06
CA THR A 48 -2.66 15.92 0.13
C THR A 48 -1.31 16.13 0.85
N ILE A 49 -1.26 16.97 1.89
CA ILE A 49 -0.04 17.18 2.68
C ILE A 49 0.27 15.91 3.50
N ASP A 50 -0.75 15.28 4.06
CA ASP A 50 -0.59 14.01 4.78
C ASP A 50 -0.09 12.91 3.84
N ALA A 51 -0.65 12.78 2.64
CA ALA A 51 -0.22 11.82 1.62
C ALA A 51 1.27 12.01 1.26
N LYS A 52 1.73 13.25 1.06
CA LYS A 52 3.14 13.57 0.82
C LYS A 52 4.06 13.19 1.99
N ARG A 53 3.59 13.39 3.23
CA ARG A 53 4.37 12.99 4.43
C ARG A 53 4.47 11.48 4.53
N ILE A 54 3.39 10.76 4.22
CA ILE A 54 3.37 9.29 4.17
C ILE A 54 4.33 8.80 3.07
N GLU A 55 4.24 9.35 1.86
CA GLU A 55 5.12 9.01 0.75
C GLU A 55 6.60 9.16 1.13
N LYS A 56 6.97 10.31 1.70
CA LYS A 56 8.34 10.56 2.17
C LYS A 56 8.77 9.56 3.24
N THR A 57 7.90 9.29 4.21
CA THR A 57 8.21 8.40 5.34
C THR A 57 8.44 6.97 4.86
N PHE A 58 7.54 6.43 4.04
CA PHE A 58 7.64 5.06 3.56
C PHE A 58 8.74 4.88 2.51
N THR A 59 9.02 5.91 1.71
CA THR A 59 10.19 5.91 0.81
C THR A 59 11.48 5.81 1.63
N ASN A 60 11.61 6.59 2.72
CA ASN A 60 12.77 6.52 3.61
C ASN A 60 12.92 5.16 4.31
N LEU A 61 11.81 4.45 4.54
CA LEU A 61 11.81 3.08 5.08
C LEU A 61 12.15 2.01 4.02
N GLY A 62 12.34 2.41 2.76
CA GLY A 62 12.75 1.55 1.64
C GLY A 62 11.59 0.89 0.89
N PHE A 63 10.37 1.43 1.01
CA PHE A 63 9.23 0.98 0.21
C PHE A 63 9.19 1.67 -1.16
N GLU A 64 8.69 0.96 -2.16
CA GLU A 64 8.20 1.56 -3.40
C GLU A 64 6.81 2.13 -3.13
N VAL A 65 6.68 3.45 -3.05
CA VAL A 65 5.40 4.10 -2.72
C VAL A 65 4.67 4.53 -3.99
N GLU A 66 3.36 4.30 -4.02
CA GLU A 66 2.44 4.77 -5.05
C GLU A 66 1.26 5.49 -4.39
N VAL A 67 1.12 6.79 -4.64
CA VAL A 67 -0.01 7.60 -4.17
C VAL A 67 -1.06 7.69 -5.27
N LEU A 68 -2.32 7.47 -4.91
CA LEU A 68 -3.47 7.47 -5.80
C LEU A 68 -4.55 8.39 -5.22
N ASP A 69 -4.77 9.52 -5.88
CA ASP A 69 -5.71 10.54 -5.42
C ASP A 69 -7.10 10.37 -6.04
N ASN A 70 -8.13 10.55 -5.21
CA ASN A 70 -9.55 10.67 -5.58
C ASN A 70 -10.06 9.53 -6.46
N LEU A 71 -9.61 8.29 -6.20
CA LEU A 71 -10.12 7.12 -6.92
C LEU A 71 -11.55 6.79 -6.50
N GLU A 72 -12.37 6.43 -7.49
CA GLU A 72 -13.65 5.82 -7.24
C GLU A 72 -13.49 4.42 -6.63
N HIS A 73 -14.51 3.96 -5.91
CA HIS A 73 -14.54 2.61 -5.34
C HIS A 73 -14.22 1.51 -6.37
N SER A 74 -14.75 1.64 -7.59
CA SER A 74 -14.48 0.70 -8.69
C SER A 74 -12.99 0.61 -9.02
N GLN A 75 -12.29 1.74 -9.01
CA GLN A 75 -10.87 1.88 -9.31
C GLN A 75 -10.00 1.36 -8.16
N VAL A 76 -10.37 1.66 -6.90
CA VAL A 76 -9.71 1.11 -5.70
C VAL A 76 -9.78 -0.42 -5.71
N MET A 77 -10.96 -0.99 -5.95
CA MET A 77 -11.13 -2.44 -6.01
C MET A 77 -10.33 -3.07 -7.15
N LYS A 78 -10.27 -2.41 -8.32
CA LYS A 78 -9.43 -2.85 -9.43
C LYS A 78 -7.94 -2.79 -9.09
N LYS A 79 -7.52 -1.82 -8.27
CA LYS A 79 -6.12 -1.68 -7.82
C LYS A 79 -5.73 -2.78 -6.84
N ILE A 80 -6.62 -3.13 -5.91
CA ILE A 80 -6.34 -4.12 -4.84
C ILE A 80 -6.44 -5.55 -5.35
N LYS A 81 -7.33 -5.84 -6.31
CA LYS A 81 -7.50 -7.21 -6.87
C LYS A 81 -6.42 -7.62 -7.88
N LYS A 82 -5.42 -6.77 -8.11
CA LYS A 82 -4.31 -7.03 -9.03
C LYS A 82 -3.27 -7.93 -8.37
#